data_AF-A0AB74E4A7-F1
#
_entry.id   AF-A0AB74E4A7-F1
#
_cell.length_a   1.000
_cell.length_b   1.000
_cell.length_c   1.000
_cell.angle_alpha   90.00
_cell.angle_beta   90.00
_cell.angle_gamma   90.00
#
_symmetry.space_group_name_H-M   'P 1'
#
loop_
_entity.id
_entity.type
_entity.pdbx_description
1 polymer ?
#
loop_
_entity_poly.entity_id
_entity_poly.type
_entity_poly.pdbx_seq_one_letter_code
_entity_poly.pdbx_strand_id
1 'polypeptide(L)'
;MRVAIIGMGTAGVSVLRELVKHPKFNQLDIDLYDDKVNMGQGVPFQNDSSELLINMPSKKMSLNLDDETEFWKWYKQQTDFNFDEPAYLPRFVFGHYM
;
A
#
# COMPACT_ATOMS: atom_id res chain seq x y z
N MET A 1 -23.20 9.77 6.22
CA MET A 1 -23.40 8.92 5.01
C MET A 1 -22.52 7.71 5.17
N ARG A 2 -22.97 6.51 4.78
CA ARG A 2 -22.16 5.29 4.96
C ARG A 2 -21.57 4.82 3.64
N VAL A 3 -20.29 4.45 3.67
CA VAL A 3 -19.55 3.93 2.51
C VAL A 3 -18.95 2.58 2.91
N ALA A 4 -19.22 1.55 2.11
CA ALA A 4 -18.56 0.26 2.25
C ALA A 4 -17.47 0.13 1.18
N ILE A 5 -16.24 -0.20 1.59
CA ILE A 5 -15.14 -0.53 0.68
C ILE A 5 -14.91 -2.05 0.79
N ILE A 6 -15.17 -2.78 -0.30
CA ILE A 6 -15.05 -4.24 -0.36
C ILE A 6 -13.83 -4.59 -1.21
N GLY A 7 -12.83 -5.18 -0.56
CA GLY A 7 -11.49 -5.42 -1.10
C GLY A 7 -10.57 -4.27 -0.76
N MET A 8 -9.69 -4.47 0.23
CA MET A 8 -8.69 -3.49 0.66
C MET A 8 -7.34 -3.74 0.00
N GLY A 9 -7.28 -4.26 -1.23
CA GLY A 9 -6.05 -4.22 -2.03
C GLY A 9 -5.69 -2.79 -2.49
N THR A 10 -4.89 -2.66 -3.54
CA THR A 10 -4.37 -1.36 -4.03
C THR A 10 -5.45 -0.32 -4.26
N ALA A 11 -6.57 -0.71 -4.87
CA ALA A 11 -7.68 0.19 -5.12
C ALA A 11 -8.37 0.64 -3.83
N GLY A 12 -8.65 -0.28 -2.90
CA GLY A 12 -9.34 0.01 -1.64
C GLY A 12 -8.53 0.91 -0.72
N VAL A 13 -7.23 0.61 -0.55
CA VAL A 13 -6.30 1.46 0.22
C VAL A 13 -6.19 2.84 -0.42
N SER A 14 -6.02 2.92 -1.74
CA SER A 14 -5.92 4.21 -2.45
C SER A 14 -7.17 5.06 -2.29
N VAL A 15 -8.36 4.46 -2.43
CA VAL A 15 -9.64 5.17 -2.24
C VAL A 15 -9.77 5.68 -0.81
N LEU A 16 -9.48 4.84 0.20
CA LEU A 16 -9.54 5.27 1.59
C LEU A 16 -8.56 6.42 1.84
N ARG A 17 -7.33 6.31 1.33
CA ARG A 17 -6.28 7.33 1.45
C ARG A 17 -6.68 8.67 0.84
N GLU A 18 -7.40 8.69 -0.28
CA GLU A 18 -7.91 9.94 -0.85
C GLU A 18 -9.17 10.43 -0.13
N LEU A 19 -10.02 9.52 0.36
CA LEU A 19 -11.18 9.88 1.17
C LEU A 19 -10.78 10.61 2.46
N VAL A 20 -9.71 10.19 3.15
CA VAL A 20 -9.28 10.85 4.40
C VAL A 20 -8.87 12.31 4.19
N LYS A 21 -8.50 12.70 2.97
CA LYS A 21 -8.15 14.09 2.63
C LYS A 21 -9.38 14.96 2.35
N HIS A 22 -10.56 14.35 2.15
CA HIS A 22 -11.76 15.09 1.77
C HIS A 22 -12.30 15.93 2.95
N PRO A 23 -12.70 17.21 2.76
CA PRO A 23 -13.12 18.10 3.86
C PRO A 23 -14.32 17.59 4.69
N LYS A 24 -15.13 16.70 4.12
CA LYS A 24 -16.29 16.08 4.77
C LYS A 24 -16.04 14.66 5.26
N PHE A 25 -14.79 14.19 5.32
CA PHE A 25 -14.45 12.84 5.75
C PHE A 25 -15.06 12.49 7.11
N ASN A 26 -15.03 13.43 8.07
CA ASN A 26 -15.61 13.27 9.40
C ASN A 26 -17.15 13.10 9.43
N GLN A 27 -17.83 13.21 8.29
CA GLN A 27 -19.28 12.98 8.13
C GLN A 27 -19.59 11.61 7.50
N LEU A 28 -18.54 10.83 7.20
CA LEU A 28 -18.62 9.50 6.63
C LEU A 28 -18.44 8.45 7.71
N ASP A 29 -19.31 7.45 7.70
CA ASP A 29 -19.04 6.17 8.36
C ASP A 29 -18.48 5.23 7.28
N ILE A 30 -17.25 4.74 7.47
CA ILE A 30 -16.60 3.87 6.49
C ILE A 30 -16.44 2.47 7.07
N ASP A 31 -17.06 1.50 6.41
CA ASP A 31 -16.89 0.08 6.69
C ASP A 31 -15.90 -0.52 5.69
N LEU A 32 -14.85 -1.16 6.18
CA LEU A 32 -13.80 -1.79 5.37
C LEU A 32 -13.94 -3.31 5.44
N TYR A 33 -13.94 -3.95 4.27
CA TYR A 33 -14.01 -5.41 4.16
C TYR A 33 -12.85 -5.91 3.31
N ASP A 34 -12.13 -6.92 3.80
CA ASP A 34 -11.10 -7.61 3.04
C ASP A 34 -10.90 -9.05 3.55
N ASP A 35 -9.99 -9.77 2.91
CA ASP A 35 -9.48 -11.03 3.41
C ASP A 35 -8.79 -10.88 4.78
N LYS A 36 -8.94 -11.89 5.65
CA LYS A 36 -8.38 -11.87 7.02
C LYS A 36 -6.86 -12.00 7.04
N VAL A 37 -6.27 -12.64 6.04
CA VAL A 37 -4.84 -12.97 6.02
C VAL A 37 -4.05 -11.85 5.36
N ASN A 38 -4.58 -11.29 4.28
CA ASN A 38 -3.91 -10.28 3.46
C ASN A 38 -4.66 -8.94 3.44
N MET A 39 -5.31 -8.55 4.53
CA MET A 39 -6.02 -7.26 4.62
C MET A 39 -5.07 -6.11 4.26
N GLY A 40 -5.48 -5.22 3.35
CA GLY A 40 -4.67 -4.05 2.96
C GLY A 40 -3.67 -4.35 1.83
N GLN A 41 -2.94 -5.46 1.93
CA GLN A 41 -1.93 -5.83 0.93
C GLN A 41 -2.53 -6.62 -0.25
N GLY A 42 -3.56 -7.43 -0.03
CA GLY A 42 -4.08 -8.38 -1.01
C GLY A 42 -3.13 -9.53 -1.36
N VAL A 43 -3.66 -10.57 -2.00
CA VAL A 43 -2.92 -11.79 -2.37
C VAL A 43 -1.66 -11.52 -3.24
N PRO A 44 -1.65 -10.56 -4.18
CA PRO A 44 -0.47 -10.30 -5.00
C PRO A 44 0.78 -9.82 -4.25
N PHE A 45 0.62 -9.28 -3.03
CA PHE A 45 1.71 -8.72 -2.21
C PHE A 45 1.88 -9.47 -0.88
N GLN A 46 1.40 -10.71 -0.80
CA GLN A 46 1.56 -11.56 0.37
C GLN A 46 3.04 -11.86 0.70
N ASN A 47 3.30 -12.25 1.94
CA ASN A 47 4.63 -12.66 2.42
C ASN A 47 5.04 -14.03 1.85
N ASP A 48 5.61 -14.06 0.63
CA ASP A 48 5.97 -15.31 -0.06
C ASP A 48 7.45 -15.48 -0.41
N SER A 49 8.05 -14.58 -1.20
CA SER A 49 9.43 -14.78 -1.70
C SER A 49 10.13 -13.47 -2.02
N SER A 50 11.43 -13.40 -1.70
CA SER A 50 12.33 -12.31 -2.11
C SER A 50 12.59 -12.27 -3.62
N GLU A 51 12.35 -13.36 -4.33
CA GLU A 51 12.60 -13.47 -5.77
C GLU A 51 11.43 -12.92 -6.60
N LEU A 52 10.25 -12.74 -5.97
CA LEU A 52 9.07 -12.20 -6.63
C LEU A 52 9.08 -10.68 -6.55
N LEU A 53 9.71 -10.05 -7.53
CA LEU A 53 9.89 -8.61 -7.60
C LEU A 53 8.64 -7.88 -8.10
N ILE A 54 8.48 -6.63 -7.66
CA ILE A 54 7.47 -5.74 -8.21
C ILE A 54 7.89 -5.25 -9.60
N ASN A 55 6.93 -5.05 -10.49
CA ASN A 55 7.17 -4.69 -11.90
C ASN A 55 7.37 -3.17 -12.12
N MET A 56 7.68 -2.40 -11.08
CA MET A 56 7.99 -0.97 -11.15
C MET A 56 9.26 -0.65 -10.38
N PRO A 57 10.10 0.30 -10.85
CA PRO A 57 11.30 0.70 -10.12
C PRO A 57 10.96 1.22 -8.72
N SER A 58 11.71 0.79 -7.70
CA SER A 58 11.44 1.12 -6.28
C SER A 58 11.34 2.63 -6.01
N LYS A 59 12.10 3.43 -6.76
CA LYS A 59 12.18 4.90 -6.62
C LYS A 59 11.07 5.66 -7.35
N LYS A 60 10.17 4.97 -8.06
CA LYS A 60 9.09 5.56 -8.88
C LYS A 60 7.71 5.00 -8.53
N MET A 61 7.57 4.43 -7.35
CA MET A 61 6.34 3.78 -6.91
C MET A 61 5.82 4.49 -5.66
N SER A 62 4.50 4.68 -5.59
CA SER A 62 3.83 5.29 -4.44
C SER A 62 2.33 5.05 -4.53
N LEU A 63 1.65 4.98 -3.38
CA LEU A 63 0.20 5.14 -3.29
C LEU A 63 -0.21 6.57 -2.93
N ASN A 64 0.76 7.44 -2.63
CA ASN A 64 0.52 8.84 -2.37
C ASN A 64 0.55 9.64 -3.67
N LEU A 65 -0.60 10.19 -4.07
CA LEU A 65 -0.69 11.09 -5.22
C LEU A 65 0.11 12.39 -5.03
N ASP A 66 0.41 12.78 -3.79
CA ASP A 66 1.15 14.00 -3.46
C ASP A 66 2.68 13.77 -3.34
N ASP A 67 3.13 12.50 -3.35
CA ASP A 67 4.55 12.15 -3.24
C ASP A 67 4.86 10.83 -3.99
N GLU A 68 5.31 10.95 -5.23
CA GLU A 68 5.67 9.82 -6.10
C GLU A 68 6.85 8.97 -5.57
N THR A 69 7.55 9.46 -4.53
CA THR A 69 8.73 8.80 -3.95
C THR A 69 8.47 8.26 -2.54
N GLU A 70 7.22 8.32 -2.05
CA GLU A 70 6.90 7.99 -0.66
C GLU A 70 7.27 6.54 -0.31
N PHE A 71 6.99 5.57 -1.18
CA PHE A 71 7.36 4.17 -0.93
C PHE A 71 8.86 4.02 -0.70
N TRP A 72 9.68 4.69 -1.52
CA TRP A 72 11.14 4.65 -1.37
C TRP A 72 11.58 5.31 -0.06
N LYS A 73 10.98 6.44 0.31
CA LYS A 73 11.26 7.11 1.59
C LYS A 73 10.89 6.23 2.77
N TRP A 74 9.71 5.62 2.75
CA TRP A 74 9.25 4.65 3.75
C TRP A 74 10.23 3.48 3.86
N TYR A 75 10.62 2.89 2.72
CA TYR A 75 11.58 1.79 2.68
C TYR A 75 12.93 2.15 3.32
N LYS A 76 13.43 3.37 3.12
CA LYS A 76 14.69 3.82 3.74
C LYS A 76 14.57 4.11 5.24
N GLN A 77 13.36 4.26 5.78
CA GLN A 77 13.10 4.60 7.18
C GLN A 77 12.73 3.38 8.04
N GLN A 78 12.11 2.36 7.44
CA GLN A 78 11.81 1.09 8.11
C GLN A 78 13.07 0.24 8.34
N THR A 79 13.00 -0.74 9.25
CA THR A 79 14.13 -1.61 9.64
C THR A 79 13.92 -3.10 9.40
N ASP A 80 12.72 -3.50 8.96
CA ASP A 80 12.32 -4.90 8.80
C ASP A 80 12.89 -5.54 7.52
N PHE A 81 13.14 -4.71 6.50
CA PHE A 81 13.67 -5.12 5.20
C PHE A 81 14.97 -4.42 4.89
N ASN A 82 16.00 -5.17 4.50
CA ASN A 82 17.29 -4.63 4.13
C ASN A 82 17.81 -5.28 2.86
N PHE A 83 17.56 -4.61 1.75
CA PHE A 83 18.11 -4.88 0.43
C PHE A 83 19.04 -3.73 0.03
N ASP A 84 20.21 -4.05 -0.50
CA ASP A 84 21.23 -3.06 -0.88
C ASP A 84 20.84 -2.33 -2.18
N GLU A 85 20.50 -1.04 -2.06
CA GLU A 85 20.05 -0.13 -3.14
C GLU A 85 19.26 -0.82 -4.29
N PRO A 86 18.12 -1.48 -3.99
CA PRO A 86 17.43 -2.33 -4.96
C PRO A 86 16.77 -1.51 -6.06
N ALA A 87 17.05 -1.85 -7.33
CA ALA A 87 16.35 -1.29 -8.48
C ALA A 87 14.85 -1.66 -8.47
N TYR A 88 14.54 -2.89 -8.03
CA TYR A 88 13.20 -3.42 -7.81
C TYR A 88 13.17 -4.14 -6.47
N LEU A 89 12.14 -3.91 -5.68
CA LEU A 89 11.94 -4.56 -4.39
C LEU A 89 11.05 -5.82 -4.54
N PRO A 90 11.18 -6.81 -3.65
CA PRO A 90 10.19 -7.88 -3.57
C PRO A 90 8.80 -7.31 -3.37
N ARG A 91 7.81 -7.91 -4.03
CA ARG A 91 6.43 -7.45 -4.05
C ARG A 91 5.81 -7.38 -2.66
N PHE A 92 6.21 -8.27 -1.75
CA PHE A 92 5.74 -8.24 -0.37
C PHE A 92 6.18 -6.96 0.37
N VAL A 93 7.36 -6.41 0.06
CA VAL A 93 7.83 -5.16 0.70
C VAL A 93 6.89 -4.00 0.35
N PHE A 94 6.36 -3.98 -0.88
CA PHE A 94 5.30 -3.04 -1.24
C PHE A 94 4.02 -3.31 -0.47
N GLY A 95 3.64 -4.58 -0.26
CA GLY A 95 2.50 -4.96 0.58
C GLY A 95 2.55 -4.41 2.00
N HIS A 96 3.73 -4.37 2.63
CA HIS A 96 3.92 -3.78 3.97
C HIS A 96 3.86 -2.25 4.01
N TYR A 97 4.09 -1.59 2.88
CA TYR A 97 3.92 -0.14 2.75
C TYR A 97 2.46 0.28 2.62
N MET A 98 1.62 -0.59 2.04
CA MET A 98 0.19 -0.34 1.82
C MET A 98 -0.59 -0.29 3.14
#